data_AF-A0A1Q4W9E3-F1
#
_entry.id   AF-A0A1Q4W9E3-F1
#
_cell.length_a   1.000
_cell.length_b   1.000
_cell.length_c   1.000
_cell.angle_alpha   90.00
_cell.angle_beta   90.00
_cell.angle_gamma   90.00
#
_symmetry.space_group_name_H-M   'P 1'
#
loop_
_entity.id
_entity.type
_entity.pdbx_description
1 polymer ?
#
loop_
_entity_poly.entity_id
_entity_poly.type
_entity_poly.pdbx_seq_one_letter_code
_entity_poly.pdbx_strand_id
1 'polypeptide(L)' 'MTIPVQTSSIRVEKGEANEEELAALTAVLLARAAHRPDAAAPARRHATAARWRRLERQHGFRSAGSWQR' A
#
# COMPACT_ATOMS: atom_id res chain seq x y z
N MET A 1 34.47 14.36 -14.58
CA MET A 1 33.43 13.48 -15.17
C MET A 1 32.52 13.06 -14.03
N THR A 2 31.33 13.66 -13.94
CA THR A 2 30.38 13.42 -12.85
C THR A 2 29.31 12.47 -13.39
N ILE A 3 29.29 11.24 -12.88
CA ILE A 3 28.29 10.23 -13.26
C ILE A 3 27.01 10.59 -12.50
N PRO A 4 25.86 10.84 -13.16
CA PRO A 4 24.62 11.05 -12.43
C PRO A 4 24.30 9.75 -11.69
N VAL A 5 24.28 9.82 -10.36
CA VAL A 5 23.73 8.73 -9.56
C VAL A 5 22.25 8.65 -9.90
N GLN A 6 21.87 7.69 -10.73
CA GLN A 6 20.48 7.39 -10.97
C GLN A 6 19.93 6.80 -9.67
N THR A 7 19.35 7.67 -8.83
CA THR A 7 18.58 7.22 -7.68
C THR A 7 17.34 6.54 -8.22
N SER A 8 17.33 5.21 -8.23
CA SER A 8 16.14 4.43 -8.55
C SER A 8 14.95 4.99 -7.77
N SER A 9 13.88 5.39 -8.45
CA SER A 9 12.71 6.03 -7.82
C SER A 9 12.03 5.17 -6.75
N ILE A 10 12.31 3.86 -6.76
CA ILE A 10 11.77 2.85 -5.83
C ILE A 10 12.93 1.94 -5.40
N ARG A 11 13.00 1.63 -4.10
CA ARG A 11 13.94 0.64 -3.53
C ARG A 11 13.30 -0.73 -3.48
N VAL A 12 13.99 -1.74 -4.00
CA VAL A 12 13.58 -3.15 -3.94
C VAL A 12 14.43 -3.87 -2.91
N GLU A 13 13.80 -4.48 -1.89
CA GLU A 13 14.53 -5.16 -0.80
C GLU A 13 14.92 -6.61 -1.16
N LYS A 14 14.18 -7.25 -2.06
CA LYS A 14 14.45 -8.61 -2.55
C LYS A 14 13.99 -8.77 -3.99
N GLY A 15 14.80 -9.47 -4.78
CA GLY A 15 14.56 -9.68 -6.21
C GLY A 15 14.83 -8.43 -7.04
N GLU A 16 14.46 -8.48 -8.31
CA GLU A 16 14.48 -7.35 -9.23
C GLU A 16 13.06 -7.14 -9.76
N ALA A 17 12.63 -5.88 -9.86
CA ALA A 17 11.34 -5.55 -10.44
C ALA A 17 11.48 -5.54 -11.97
N ASN A 18 10.65 -6.32 -12.66
CA ASN A 18 10.61 -6.27 -14.11
C ASN A 18 9.86 -5.01 -14.60
N GLU A 19 9.95 -4.72 -15.90
CA GLU A 19 9.33 -3.52 -16.48
C GLU A 19 7.80 -3.50 -16.33
N GLU A 20 7.14 -4.67 -16.42
CA GLU A 20 5.69 -4.80 -16.28
C GLU A 20 5.24 -4.48 -14.85
N GLU A 21 5.96 -4.97 -13.85
CA GLU A 21 5.71 -4.70 -12.43
C GLU A 21 5.91 -3.22 -12.10
N LEU A 22 6.96 -2.59 -12.64
CA LEU A 22 7.21 -1.15 -12.52
C LEU A 22 6.09 -0.32 -13.17
N ALA A 23 5.63 -0.71 -14.35
CA ALA A 23 4.52 -0.06 -15.03
C ALA A 23 3.21 -0.20 -14.23
N ALA A 24 2.91 -1.40 -13.73
CA ALA A 24 1.73 -1.66 -12.91
C ALA A 24 1.74 -0.82 -11.62
N LEU A 25 2.88 -0.77 -10.92
CA LEU A 25 3.04 0.02 -9.72
C LEU A 25 2.85 1.52 -10.01
N THR A 26 3.43 2.01 -11.10
CA THR A 26 3.27 3.41 -11.53
C THR A 26 1.82 3.74 -11.84
N ALA A 27 1.10 2.86 -12.56
CA ALA A 27 -0.31 3.04 -12.86
C ALA A 27 -1.17 3.12 -11.59
N VAL A 28 -0.90 2.26 -10.61
CA VAL A 28 -1.59 2.29 -9.31
C VAL A 28 -1.31 3.60 -8.58
N LEU A 29 -0.06 4.05 -8.53
CA LEU A 29 0.30 5.30 -7.87
C LEU A 29 -0.38 6.51 -8.52
N LEU A 30 -0.40 6.57 -9.86
CA LEU A 30 -1.11 7.62 -10.59
C LEU A 30 -2.61 7.60 -10.33
N ALA A 31 -3.24 6.43 -10.36
CA ALA A 31 -4.67 6.27 -10.05
C ALA A 31 -4.99 6.74 -8.62
N ARG A 32 -4.12 6.43 -7.66
CA ARG A 32 -4.25 6.86 -6.26
C ARG A 32 -4.06 8.36 -6.09
N ALA A 33 -3.10 8.96 -6.79
CA ALA A 33 -2.86 10.39 -6.77
C ALA A 33 -4.02 11.17 -7.42
N ALA A 34 -4.62 10.63 -8.48
CA ALA A 34 -5.80 11.19 -9.13
C ALA A 34 -7.07 11.06 -8.29
N HIS A 35 -7.12 10.08 -7.37
CA HIS A 35 -8.27 9.89 -6.51
C HIS A 35 -8.34 10.98 -5.43
N ARG A 36 -9.23 11.95 -5.63
CA ARG A 36 -9.56 12.97 -4.62
C ARG A 36 -10.73 12.43 -3.78
N PRO A 37 -10.51 12.02 -2.51
CA PRO A 37 -11.61 11.61 -1.67
C PRO A 37 -12.55 12.79 -1.46
N ASP A 38 -13.84 12.54 -1.65
CA ASP A 38 -14.88 13.55 -1.50
C ASP A 38 -14.90 14.07 -0.05
N ALA A 39 -14.80 15.39 0.12
CA ALA A 39 -14.67 16.06 1.41
C ALA A 39 -15.91 15.90 2.30
N ALA A 40 -17.01 15.38 1.73
CA ALA A 40 -18.29 15.20 2.41
C ALA A 40 -18.40 13.87 3.20
N ALA A 41 -17.50 12.90 3.00
CA ALA A 41 -17.48 11.73 3.87
C ALA A 41 -16.83 12.13 5.20
N PRO A 42 -17.51 11.96 6.37
CA PRO A 42 -16.85 12.17 7.65
C PRO A 42 -15.59 11.32 7.63
N ALA A 43 -14.42 11.97 7.74
CA ALA A 43 -13.14 11.29 7.78
C ALA A 43 -13.26 10.21 8.86
N ARG A 44 -13.48 8.94 8.44
CA ARG A 44 -13.42 7.81 9.36
C ARG A 44 -12.06 7.97 9.98
N ARG A 45 -11.99 8.24 11.29
CA ARG A 45 -10.74 8.47 11.99
C ARG A 45 -9.83 7.33 11.59
N HIS A 46 -8.91 7.59 10.66
CA HIS A 46 -8.01 6.57 10.17
C HIS A 46 -7.24 6.20 11.41
N ALA A 47 -7.39 4.95 11.86
CA ALA A 47 -6.62 4.48 13.00
C ALA A 47 -5.16 4.74 12.62
N THR A 48 -4.51 5.69 13.30
CA THR A 48 -3.17 6.20 12.95
C THR A 48 -2.11 5.11 13.06
N ALA A 49 -2.48 3.96 13.62
CA ALA A 49 -1.73 2.74 13.60
C ALA A 49 -2.62 1.60 13.10
N ALA A 50 -2.04 0.69 12.32
CA ALA A 50 -2.59 -0.63 12.13
C ALA A 50 -2.85 -1.23 13.53
N ARG A 51 -4.13 -1.50 13.85
CA ARG A 51 -4.49 -2.21 15.08
C ARG A 51 -4.07 -3.66 14.90
N TRP A 52 -2.76 -3.92 15.02
CA TRP A 52 -2.21 -5.26 15.15
C TRP A 52 -2.95 -5.91 16.32
N ARG A 53 -3.91 -6.77 15.98
CA ARG A 53 -4.67 -7.48 17.00
C ARG A 53 -3.83 -8.66 17.42
N ARG A 54 -3.65 -8.80 18.73
CA ARG A 54 -3.12 -10.01 19.35
C ARG A 54 -3.97 -11.21 18.95
N LEU A 55 -3.49 -12.02 18.02
CA LEU A 55 -4.17 -13.20 17.52
C LEU A 55 -4.36 -14.23 18.64
N GLU A 56 -3.44 -14.26 19.62
CA GLU A 56 -3.51 -15.08 20.82
C GLU A 56 -4.70 -14.76 21.73
N ARG A 57 -5.34 -13.59 21.57
CA ARG A 57 -6.55 -13.18 22.30
C ARG A 57 -7.83 -13.27 21.46
N GLN A 58 -7.73 -13.69 20.20
CA GLN A 58 -8.90 -13.92 19.37
C GLN A 58 -9.33 -15.39 19.49
N HIS A 59 -10.54 -15.61 20.00
CA HIS A 59 -11.18 -16.92 19.94
C HIS A 59 -11.69 -17.18 18.53
N GLY A 60 -11.13 -18.21 17.87
CA GLY A 60 -11.70 -18.81 16.66
C GLY A 60 -11.09 -18.36 15.32
N PHE A 61 -11.26 -19.23 14.32
CA PHE A 61 -10.91 -18.97 12.93
C PHE A 61 -11.89 -17.98 12.30
N ARG A 62 -11.39 -16.94 11.62
CA ARG A 62 -12.25 -16.04 10.84
C ARG A 62 -12.37 -16.56 9.42
N SER A 63 -13.60 -16.61 8.91
CA SER A 63 -13.88 -17.04 7.53
C SER A 63 -13.15 -16.15 6.51
N ALA A 64 -12.89 -16.70 5.32
CA ALA A 64 -12.14 -16.05 4.24
C ALA A 64 -12.70 -14.67 3.82
N GLY A 65 -13.97 -14.39 4.10
CA GLY A 65 -14.61 -13.09 3.80
C GLY A 65 -14.35 -11.98 4.83
N SER A 66 -13.58 -12.24 5.89
CA SER A 66 -13.34 -11.26 6.97
C SER A 66 -12.43 -10.08 6.60
N TRP A 67 -11.76 -10.14 5.45
CA TRP A 67 -10.83 -9.12 4.96
C TRP A 67 -11.48 -8.05 4.08
N GLN A 68 -12.70 -8.27 3.61
CA GLN A 68 -13.39 -7.36 2.67
C GLN A 68 -14.19 -6.25 3.37
N ARG A 69 -14.16 -6.19 4.71
CA ARG A 69 -14.98 -5.29 5.52
C ARG A 69 -14.13 -4.25 6.24
#